data_AF-A0A349XU10-F1
#
_entry.id   AF-A0A349XU10-F1
#
_cell.length_a   1.000
_cell.length_b   1.000
_cell.length_c   1.000
_cell.angle_alpha   90.00
_cell.angle_beta   90.00
_cell.angle_gamma   90.00
#
_symmetry.space_group_name_H-M   'P 1'
#
loop_
_entity.id
_entity.type
_entity.pdbx_description
1 polymer ?
#
loop_
_entity_poly.entity_id
_entity_poly.type
_entity_poly.pdbx_seq_one_letter_code
_entity_poly.pdbx_strand_id
1 'polypeptide(L)'
;MITADDEFLTGLPVFQRFEDVVDPALYRALPPGWGLAIADIVDSTTAIQTGRYKAVNMAGAAVISGVSNSLGRHDLPFVFGGDGAAVTVPPGGLPLASAALSSVQRWVKDDLDLT
;
A
#
# COMPACT_ATOMS: atom_id res chain seq x y z
N MET A 1 -26.43 -1.16 1.25
CA MET A 1 -26.35 -1.00 -0.21
C MET A 1 -24.87 -1.15 -0.55
N ILE A 2 -24.51 -2.03 -1.48
CA ILE A 2 -23.11 -2.22 -1.91
C ILE A 2 -22.69 -0.98 -2.71
N THR A 3 -21.50 -0.43 -2.48
CA THR A 3 -21.01 0.71 -3.26
C THR A 3 -20.36 0.25 -4.57
N ALA A 4 -20.22 1.14 -5.56
CA ALA A 4 -19.52 0.81 -6.81
C ALA A 4 -18.06 0.37 -6.57
N ASP A 5 -17.41 0.93 -5.54
CA ASP A 5 -16.06 0.55 -5.14
C ASP A 5 -16.03 -0.89 -4.57
N ASP A 6 -17.06 -1.27 -3.81
CA ASP A 6 -17.17 -2.64 -3.27
C ASP A 6 -17.49 -3.66 -4.37
N GLU A 7 -18.33 -3.30 -5.36
CA GLU A 7 -18.58 -4.13 -6.55
C GLU A 7 -17.30 -4.35 -7.35
N PHE A 8 -16.48 -3.31 -7.53
CA PHE A 8 -15.18 -3.44 -8.20
C PHE A 8 -14.26 -4.41 -7.46
N LEU A 9 -14.06 -4.23 -6.16
CA LEU A 9 -13.15 -5.06 -5.36
C LEU A 9 -13.59 -6.52 -5.28
N THR A 10 -14.89 -6.76 -5.05
CA THR A 10 -15.43 -8.13 -4.99
C THR A 10 -15.48 -8.81 -6.37
N GLY A 11 -15.47 -8.03 -7.45
CA GLY A 11 -15.43 -8.51 -8.83
C GLY A 11 -14.02 -8.78 -9.39
N LEU A 12 -12.95 -8.56 -8.61
CA LEU A 12 -11.58 -8.82 -9.09
C LEU A 12 -11.38 -10.33 -9.35
N PRO A 13 -10.79 -10.69 -10.51
CA PRO A 13 -10.59 -12.09 -10.87
C PRO A 13 -9.55 -12.74 -9.97
N VAL A 14 -9.87 -13.93 -9.45
CA VAL A 14 -8.93 -14.75 -8.68
C VAL A 14 -8.17 -15.67 -9.65
N PHE A 15 -6.84 -15.55 -9.66
CA PHE A 15 -6.00 -16.40 -10.51
C PHE A 15 -5.94 -17.81 -9.92
N GLN A 16 -6.25 -18.81 -10.76
CA GLN A 16 -6.25 -20.22 -10.34
C GLN A 16 -4.94 -20.93 -10.73
N ARG A 17 -4.23 -20.39 -11.73
CA ARG A 17 -2.99 -20.98 -12.23
C ARG A 17 -1.88 -19.94 -12.17
N PHE A 18 -0.66 -20.39 -11.89
CA PHE A 18 0.47 -19.48 -11.73
C PHE A 18 0.83 -18.78 -13.04
N GLU A 19 0.70 -19.48 -14.18
CA GLU A 19 0.95 -18.90 -15.50
C GLU A 19 0.01 -17.73 -15.84
N ASP A 20 -1.13 -17.59 -15.17
CA ASP A 20 -2.08 -16.50 -15.40
C ASP A 20 -1.51 -15.13 -14.97
N VAL A 21 -0.50 -15.11 -14.08
CA VAL A 21 0.15 -13.88 -13.59
C VAL A 21 0.82 -13.09 -14.72
N VAL A 22 1.21 -13.74 -15.82
CA VAL A 22 1.88 -13.05 -16.94
C VAL A 22 0.91 -12.58 -18.01
N ASP A 23 -0.40 -12.84 -17.88
CA ASP A 23 -1.42 -12.41 -18.84
C ASP A 23 -2.01 -11.04 -18.46
N PRO A 24 -1.66 -9.95 -19.17
CA PRO A 24 -2.15 -8.61 -18.87
C PRO A 24 -3.68 -8.48 -19.01
N ALA A 25 -4.33 -9.35 -19.79
CA ALA A 25 -5.78 -9.30 -20.00
C ALA A 25 -6.59 -9.71 -18.76
N LEU A 26 -5.95 -10.38 -17.80
CA LEU A 26 -6.58 -10.78 -16.54
C LEU A 26 -6.57 -9.67 -15.49
N TYR A 27 -5.80 -8.61 -15.70
CA TYR A 27 -5.78 -7.47 -14.80
C TYR A 27 -6.95 -6.51 -15.10
N ARG A 28 -7.34 -5.74 -14.09
CA ARG A 28 -8.38 -4.72 -14.18
C ARG A 28 -7.79 -3.37 -13.87
N ALA A 29 -8.05 -2.40 -14.75
CA ALA A 29 -7.70 -1.01 -14.48
C ALA A 29 -8.49 -0.51 -13.28
N LEU A 30 -7.88 0.38 -12.48
CA LEU A 30 -8.58 1.03 -11.39
C LEU A 30 -9.73 1.91 -11.94
N PRO A 31 -10.87 1.97 -11.25
CA PRO A 31 -11.96 2.87 -11.64
C PRO A 31 -11.52 4.34 -11.59
N PRO A 32 -12.16 5.23 -12.38
CA PRO A 32 -11.87 6.66 -12.33
C PRO A 32 -11.99 7.24 -10.92
N GLY A 33 -11.05 8.13 -10.56
CA GLY A 33 -11.03 8.83 -9.27
C GLY A 33 -10.33 8.06 -8.16
N TRP A 34 -10.02 6.78 -8.34
CA TRP A 34 -9.12 6.06 -7.43
C TRP A 34 -7.71 6.64 -7.49
N GLY A 35 -7.00 6.59 -6.37
CA GLY A 35 -5.61 7.01 -6.27
C GLY A 35 -4.70 5.90 -5.72
N LEU A 36 -3.41 6.19 -5.70
CA LEU A 36 -2.39 5.35 -5.09
C LEU A 36 -1.74 6.09 -3.92
N ALA A 37 -1.76 5.49 -2.75
CA ALA A 37 -0.94 5.90 -1.61
C ALA A 37 0.38 5.13 -1.69
N ILE A 38 1.47 5.85 -1.98
CA ILE A 38 2.80 5.25 -2.21
C ILE A 38 3.81 5.91 -1.28
N ALA A 39 4.66 5.10 -0.67
CA ALA A 39 5.82 5.57 0.08
C ALA A 39 6.97 4.56 -0.06
N ASP A 40 8.19 5.08 0.10
CA ASP A 40 9.45 4.34 -0.01
C ASP A 40 10.48 4.96 0.94
N ILE A 41 11.39 4.13 1.48
CA ILE A 41 12.40 4.60 2.43
C ILE A 41 13.61 5.20 1.72
N VAL A 42 13.96 6.42 2.12
CA VAL A 42 15.16 7.11 1.64
C VAL A 42 16.41 6.38 2.13
N ASP A 43 17.34 6.09 1.20
CA ASP A 43 18.62 5.43 1.47
C ASP A 43 18.48 4.07 2.20
N SER A 44 17.45 3.30 1.84
CA SER A 44 17.16 1.98 2.39
C SER A 44 18.34 1.00 2.26
N THR A 45 19.12 1.11 1.18
CA THR A 45 20.29 0.26 0.93
C THR A 45 21.35 0.42 2.01
N THR A 46 21.72 1.65 2.37
CA THR A 46 22.69 1.91 3.44
C THR A 46 22.14 1.49 4.79
N ALA A 47 20.85 1.76 5.06
CA ALA A 47 20.19 1.30 6.27
C ALA A 47 20.23 -0.24 6.40
N ILE A 48 19.98 -0.97 5.32
CA ILE A 48 20.08 -2.44 5.30
C ILE A 48 21.53 -2.89 5.54
N GLN A 49 22.51 -2.28 4.88
CA GLN A 49 23.93 -2.60 5.04
C GLN A 49 24.44 -2.37 6.47
N THR A 50 23.86 -1.41 7.19
CA THR A 50 24.13 -1.15 8.62
C THR A 50 23.31 -2.03 9.57
N GLY A 51 22.66 -3.07 9.07
CA GLY A 51 21.95 -4.07 9.87
C GLY A 51 20.50 -3.70 10.20
N ARG A 52 19.93 -2.67 9.58
CA ARG A 52 18.58 -2.14 9.89
C ARG A 52 17.47 -2.73 9.02
N TYR A 53 17.69 -3.88 8.39
CA TYR A 53 16.72 -4.56 7.51
C TYR A 53 15.30 -4.66 8.10
N LYS A 54 15.18 -5.03 9.39
CA LYS A 54 13.87 -5.13 10.04
C LYS A 54 13.17 -3.78 10.19
N ALA A 55 13.91 -2.72 10.49
CA ALA A 55 13.34 -1.38 10.61
C ALA A 55 12.84 -0.87 9.25
N VAL A 56 13.63 -1.08 8.19
CA VAL A 56 13.26 -0.75 6.81
C VAL A 56 11.97 -1.47 6.40
N ASN A 57 11.90 -2.80 6.58
CA ASN A 57 10.70 -3.55 6.25
C ASN A 57 9.49 -3.15 7.09
N MET A 58 9.69 -2.84 8.37
CA MET A 58 8.60 -2.40 9.24
C MET A 58 8.05 -1.05 8.78
N ALA A 59 8.93 -0.14 8.36
CA ALA A 59 8.55 1.15 7.81
C ALA A 59 7.74 1.00 6.51
N GLY A 60 8.22 0.18 5.57
CA GLY A 60 7.48 -0.11 4.33
C GLY A 60 6.12 -0.78 4.58
N ALA A 61 6.05 -1.76 5.50
CA ALA A 61 4.80 -2.43 5.85
C ALA A 61 3.82 -1.50 6.58
N ALA A 62 4.32 -0.55 7.37
CA ALA A 62 3.51 0.41 8.12
C ALA A 62 2.66 1.31 7.21
N VAL A 63 3.10 1.53 5.96
CA VAL A 63 2.32 2.23 4.94
C VAL A 63 1.00 1.51 4.68
N ILE A 64 1.05 0.18 4.48
CA ILE A 64 -0.13 -0.65 4.19
C ILE A 64 -1.09 -0.64 5.37
N SER A 65 -0.57 -0.93 6.58
CA SER A 65 -1.40 -0.96 7.78
C SER A 65 -1.93 0.43 8.14
N GLY A 66 -1.13 1.48 8.00
CA GLY A 66 -1.51 2.85 8.33
C GLY A 66 -2.67 3.34 7.46
N VAL A 67 -2.59 3.12 6.15
CA VAL A 67 -3.68 3.45 5.22
C VAL A 67 -4.92 2.58 5.51
N SER A 68 -4.76 1.25 5.58
CA SER A 68 -5.89 0.33 5.80
C SER A 68 -6.65 0.62 7.09
N ASN A 69 -5.91 0.86 8.19
CA ASN A 69 -6.50 1.18 9.50
C ASN A 69 -7.19 2.55 9.49
N SER A 70 -6.60 3.55 8.82
CA SER A 70 -7.19 4.90 8.74
C SER A 70 -8.48 4.92 7.93
N LEU A 71 -8.60 4.05 6.92
CA LEU A 71 -9.79 3.91 6.10
C LEU A 71 -10.82 2.93 6.70
N GLY A 72 -10.44 2.15 7.71
CA GLY A 72 -11.27 1.06 8.23
C GLY A 72 -11.56 -0.04 7.21
N ARG A 73 -10.67 -0.22 6.23
CA ARG A 73 -10.80 -1.19 5.12
C ARG A 73 -9.55 -2.06 5.02
N HIS A 74 -9.74 -3.37 4.95
CA HIS A 74 -8.65 -4.36 4.90
C HIS A 74 -8.64 -5.19 3.60
N ASP A 75 -9.50 -4.82 2.65
CA ASP A 75 -9.68 -5.45 1.34
C ASP A 75 -9.04 -4.65 0.20
N LEU A 76 -8.31 -3.58 0.52
CA LEU A 76 -7.64 -2.72 -0.46
C LEU A 76 -6.46 -3.46 -1.10
N PRO A 77 -6.39 -3.53 -2.45
CA PRO A 77 -5.20 -4.02 -3.14
C PRO A 77 -3.94 -3.23 -2.77
N PHE A 78 -2.84 -3.95 -2.52
CA PHE A 78 -1.55 -3.35 -2.22
C PHE A 78 -0.40 -4.17 -2.79
N VAL A 79 0.76 -3.53 -2.93
CA VAL A 79 2.05 -4.17 -3.21
C VAL A 79 3.01 -3.76 -2.10
N PHE A 80 3.77 -4.75 -1.60
CA PHE A 80 4.84 -4.54 -0.64
C PHE A 80 6.19 -4.83 -1.31
N GLY A 81 7.08 -3.84 -1.34
CA GLY A 81 8.41 -3.93 -1.94
C GLY A 81 9.53 -4.28 -0.96
N GLY A 82 9.26 -4.23 0.35
CA GLY A 82 10.28 -4.33 1.39
C GLY A 82 10.48 -2.97 2.07
N ASP A 83 11.20 -2.07 1.42
CA ASP A 83 11.41 -0.68 1.84
C ASP A 83 10.28 0.27 1.41
N GLY A 84 9.41 -0.14 0.50
CA GLY A 84 8.26 0.65 0.10
C GLY A 84 6.98 -0.14 0.00
N ALA A 85 5.88 0.58 -0.19
CA ALA A 85 4.58 0.00 -0.51
C ALA A 85 3.71 0.95 -1.32
N ALA A 86 2.76 0.34 -2.05
CA ALA A 86 1.70 1.04 -2.75
C ALA A 86 0.35 0.44 -2.34
N VAL A 87 -0.63 1.29 -2.02
CA VAL A 87 -2.01 0.89 -1.67
C VAL A 87 -2.97 1.63 -2.57
N THR A 88 -3.93 0.92 -3.16
CA THR A 88 -5.00 1.54 -3.95
C THR A 88 -6.06 2.15 -3.02
N VAL A 89 -6.51 3.36 -3.31
CA VAL A 89 -7.40 4.12 -2.43
C VAL A 89 -8.61 4.62 -3.21
N PRO A 90 -9.85 4.29 -2.78
CA PRO A 90 -11.07 4.85 -3.36
C PRO A 90 -11.14 6.38 -3.21
N PRO A 91 -11.88 7.10 -4.08
CA PRO A 91 -11.88 8.56 -4.11
C PRO A 91 -12.17 9.21 -2.74
N GLY A 92 -13.13 8.67 -1.99
CA GLY A 92 -13.51 9.18 -0.67
C GLY A 92 -12.45 8.97 0.42
N GLY A 93 -11.51 8.05 0.21
CA GLY A 93 -10.44 7.72 1.16
C GLY A 93 -9.16 8.53 0.97
N LEU A 94 -9.02 9.29 -0.12
CA LEU A 94 -7.77 9.99 -0.45
C LEU A 94 -7.29 10.95 0.65
N PRO A 95 -8.14 11.77 1.29
CA PRO A 95 -7.70 12.64 2.38
C PRO A 95 -7.20 11.85 3.59
N LEU A 96 -7.87 10.73 3.93
CA LEU A 96 -7.48 9.87 5.05
C LEU A 96 -6.16 9.15 4.77
N ALA A 97 -5.97 8.66 3.55
CA ALA A 97 -4.72 8.03 3.14
C ALA A 97 -3.55 9.02 3.19
N SER A 98 -3.74 10.27 2.74
CA SER A 98 -2.72 11.33 2.83
C SER A 98 -2.32 11.62 4.28
N ALA A 99 -3.30 11.75 5.18
CA ALA A 99 -3.06 11.90 6.60
C ALA A 99 -2.32 10.68 7.19
N ALA A 100 -2.72 9.47 6.80
CA ALA A 100 -2.08 8.23 7.24
C ALA A 100 -0.61 8.16 6.83
N LEU A 101 -0.28 8.50 5.57
CA LEU A 101 1.10 8.55 5.10
C LEU A 101 1.94 9.56 5.89
N SER A 102 1.38 10.73 6.20
CA SER A 102 2.05 11.74 7.02
C SER A 102 2.31 11.25 8.44
N SER A 103 1.36 10.54 9.05
CA SER A 103 1.52 9.92 10.37
C SER A 103 2.55 8.80 10.35
N VAL A 104 2.55 7.94 9.33
CA VAL A 104 3.55 6.88 9.15
C VAL A 104 4.94 7.48 8.99
N GLN A 105 5.11 8.48 8.11
CA GLN A 105 6.39 9.16 7.93
C GLN A 105 6.93 9.71 9.25
N ARG A 106 6.07 10.38 10.03
CA ARG A 106 6.47 10.91 11.34
C ARG A 106 6.91 9.81 12.30
N TRP A 107 6.13 8.72 12.38
CA TRP A 107 6.47 7.58 13.23
C TRP A 107 7.78 6.91 12.80
N VAL A 108 7.97 6.68 11.50
CA VAL A 108 9.21 6.12 10.93
C VAL A 108 10.41 7.00 11.29
N LYS A 109 10.25 8.32 11.26
CA LYS A 109 11.30 9.24 11.69
C LYS A 109 11.56 9.17 13.19
N ASP A 110 10.52 9.31 14.00
CA ASP A 110 10.64 9.48 15.45
C ASP A 110 11.08 8.19 16.15
N ASP A 111 10.57 7.02 15.71
CA ASP A 111 10.80 5.73 16.37
C ASP A 111 11.81 4.84 15.64
N LEU A 112 11.93 4.98 14.31
CA LEU A 112 12.84 4.16 13.51
C LEU A 112 14.04 4.93 13.00
N ASP A 113 14.16 6.25 13.20
CA ASP A 113 15.31 7.03 12.70
C ASP A 113 15.59 6.75 11.20
N LEU A 114 14.51 6.72 10.41
CA LEU A 114 14.49 6.56 8.95
C LEU A 114 13.68 7.72 8.33
N THR A 115 13.68 7.88 7.01
CA THR A 115 12.93 8.94 6.30
C THR A 115 12.20 8.41 5.09
#